data_AF-A7KH75-F1
#
_entry.id   AF-A7KH75-F1
#
_cell.length_a   1.000
_cell.length_b   1.000
_cell.length_c   1.000
_cell.angle_alpha   90.00
_cell.angle_beta   90.00
_cell.angle_gamma   90.00
#
_symmetry.space_group_name_H-M   'P 1'
#
loop_
_entity.id
_entity.type
_entity.pdbx_description
1 polymer ?
#
loop_
_entity_poly.entity_id
_entity_poly.type
_entity_poly.pdbx_seq_one_letter_code
_entity_poly.pdbx_strand_id
1 'polypeptide(L)' 'MNHISKFVYALIIFLSVYLVVLDGRPVSCKDHYDCRRKVKIVGCIFPQEKPMCINSMCTCIREIVP' A
#
# COMPACT_ATOMS: atom_id res chain seq x y z
N MET A 1 0.56 -33.82 -15.15
CA MET A 1 0.95 -32.40 -14.97
C MET A 1 2.36 -32.36 -14.40
N ASN A 2 3.34 -31.92 -15.20
CA ASN A 2 4.76 -31.91 -14.83
C ASN A 2 5.01 -31.21 -13.48
N HIS A 3 5.95 -31.70 -12.68
CA HIS A 3 6.33 -31.12 -11.38
C HIS A 3 6.61 -29.61 -11.44
N ILE A 4 7.08 -29.14 -12.59
CA ILE A 4 7.33 -27.72 -12.90
C ILE A 4 6.04 -26.88 -12.80
N SER A 5 4.91 -27.36 -13.33
CA SER A 5 3.68 -26.56 -13.32
C SER A 5 3.08 -26.43 -11.91
N LYS A 6 3.27 -27.43 -11.04
CA LYS A 6 2.89 -27.33 -9.62
C LYS A 6 3.73 -26.30 -8.87
N PHE A 7 5.04 -26.26 -9.14
CA PHE A 7 5.94 -25.30 -8.52
C PHE A 7 5.60 -23.86 -8.92
N VAL A 8 5.38 -23.61 -10.21
CA VAL A 8 4.98 -22.28 -10.70
C VAL A 8 3.68 -21.82 -10.07
N TYR A 9 2.69 -22.71 -9.93
CA TYR A 9 1.41 -22.38 -9.31
C TYR A 9 1.55 -22.01 -7.83
N ALA A 10 2.35 -22.76 -7.07
CA ALA A 10 2.64 -22.45 -5.68
C ALA A 10 3.36 -21.10 -5.53
N LEU A 11 4.30 -20.80 -6.43
CA LEU A 11 5.03 -19.53 -6.45
C LEU A 11 4.09 -18.34 -6.72
N ILE A 12 3.17 -18.47 -7.68
CA ILE A 12 2.20 -17.43 -8.00
C ILE A 12 1.31 -17.14 -6.79
N ILE A 13 0.78 -18.17 -6.13
CA ILE A 13 -0.04 -17.99 -4.92
C ILE A 13 0.76 -17.27 -3.84
N PHE A 14 2.01 -17.70 -3.60
CA PHE A 14 2.86 -17.08 -2.60
C PHE A 14 3.10 -15.59 -2.90
N LEU A 15 3.45 -15.25 -4.14
CA LEU A 15 3.66 -13.86 -4.56
C LEU A 15 2.38 -13.03 -4.43
N SER A 16 1.23 -13.61 -4.77
CA SER A 16 -0.06 -12.94 -4.67
C SER A 16 -0.39 -12.56 -3.21
N VAL A 17 -0.24 -13.53 -2.29
CA VAL A 17 -0.45 -13.29 -0.85
C VAL A 17 0.57 -12.30 -0.30
N TYR A 18 1.83 -12.41 -0.71
CA TYR A 18 2.88 -11.51 -0.29
C TYR A 18 2.61 -10.05 -0.70
N LEU A 19 2.15 -9.83 -1.94
CA LEU A 19 1.77 -8.50 -2.42
C LEU A 19 0.58 -7.93 -1.64
N VAL A 20 -0.46 -8.73 -1.37
CA VAL A 20 -1.60 -8.30 -0.54
C VAL A 20 -1.16 -7.91 0.87
N VAL A 21 -0.18 -8.60 1.45
CA VAL A 21 0.34 -8.28 2.78
C VAL A 21 1.20 -7.01 2.78
N LEU A 22 1.86 -6.69 1.66
CA LEU A 22 2.67 -5.47 1.52
C LEU A 22 1.80 -4.25 1.22
N ASP A 23 0.96 -4.32 0.19
CA ASP A 23 0.13 -3.19 -0.25
C ASP A 23 -1.14 -3.02 0.59
N GLY A 24 -1.65 -4.10 1.18
CA GLY A 24 -2.90 -4.11 1.91
C GLY A 24 -2.79 -3.76 3.39
N ARG A 25 -1.62 -3.40 3.92
CA ARG A 25 -1.51 -2.97 5.32
C ARG A 25 -1.88 -1.49 5.47
N PRO A 26 -3.06 -1.17 6.03
CA PRO A 26 -3.39 0.22 6.32
C PRO A 26 -2.37 0.78 7.31
N VAL A 27 -1.68 1.85 6.91
CA VAL A 27 -0.74 2.55 7.80
C VAL A 27 -1.57 3.32 8.81
N SER A 28 -1.64 2.82 10.04
CA SER A 28 -2.32 3.54 11.12
C SER A 28 -1.60 4.85 11.43
N CYS A 29 -2.39 5.89 11.70
CA CYS A 29 -1.93 7.22 12.04
C CYS A 29 -2.73 7.80 13.20
N LYS A 30 -2.07 8.65 13.99
CA LYS A 30 -2.72 9.49 15.00
C LYS A 30 -3.03 10.89 14.46
N ASP A 31 -2.17 11.38 13.58
CA ASP A 31 -2.21 12.74 13.08
C ASP A 31 -1.72 12.82 11.63
N HIS A 32 -2.03 13.90 10.92
CA HIS A 32 -1.60 14.09 9.52
C HIS A 32 -0.07 14.04 9.36
N TYR A 33 0.67 14.46 10.39
CA TYR A 33 2.14 14.42 10.41
C TYR A 33 2.72 13.00 10.40
N ASP A 34 2.03 12.02 11.01
CA ASP A 34 2.46 10.62 11.01
C ASP A 34 2.51 10.07 9.57
N CYS A 35 1.49 10.42 8.78
CA CYS A 35 1.40 10.00 7.38
C CYS A 35 2.45 10.68 6.50
N ARG A 36 2.77 11.97 6.75
CA ARG A 36 3.89 12.65 6.07
C ARG A 36 5.24 12.02 6.40
N ARG A 37 5.47 11.64 7.66
CA ARG A 37 6.72 10.98 8.09
C ARG A 37 6.88 9.61 7.43
N LYS A 38 5.77 8.95 7.11
CA LYS A 38 5.72 7.63 6.47
C LYS A 38 5.35 7.69 4.98
N VAL A 39 5.58 8.81 4.29
CA VAL A 39 5.21 9.01 2.87
C VAL A 39 5.64 7.84 1.96
N LYS A 40 6.85 7.31 2.18
CA LYS A 40 7.43 6.20 1.40
C LYS A 40 6.69 4.87 1.60
N ILE A 41 6.04 4.71 2.76
CA ILE A 41 5.29 3.50 3.14
C ILE A 41 3.83 3.64 2.69
N VAL A 42 3.26 4.84 2.80
CA VAL A 42 1.89 5.12 2.32
C VAL A 42 1.80 5.00 0.79
N GLY A 43 2.91 5.24 0.09
CA GLY A 43 3.00 4.95 -1.34
C GLY A 43 2.19 5.90 -2.22
N CYS A 44 2.06 7.18 -1.84
CA CYS A 44 1.46 8.17 -2.73
C CYS A 44 2.34 8.33 -3.99
N ILE A 45 1.81 7.86 -5.12
CA ILE A 45 2.55 7.74 -6.38
C ILE A 45 2.59 9.09 -7.11
N PHE A 46 1.52 9.87 -6.97
CA PHE A 46 1.36 11.11 -7.72
C PHE A 46 1.87 12.32 -6.93
N PRO A 47 2.59 13.26 -7.57
CA PRO A 47 3.11 14.45 -6.89
C PRO A 47 2.01 15.40 -6.38
N GLN A 48 0.78 15.26 -6.88
CA GLN A 48 -0.40 16.03 -6.49
C GLN A 48 -1.15 15.40 -5.30
N GLU A 49 -0.72 14.23 -4.84
CA GLU A 49 -1.32 13.54 -3.70
C GLU A 49 -0.59 13.92 -2.42
N LYS A 50 -1.38 14.28 -1.39
CA LYS A 50 -0.88 14.46 -0.04
C LYS A 50 -1.41 13.34 0.84
N PRO A 51 -0.54 12.67 1.61
CA PRO A 51 -0.99 11.71 2.59
C PRO A 51 -1.64 12.44 3.76
N MET A 52 -2.86 12.07 4.07
CA MET A 52 -3.62 12.56 5.21
C MET A 52 -4.06 11.41 6.10
N CYS A 53 -4.25 11.71 7.37
CA CYS A 53 -4.84 10.78 8.31
C CYS A 53 -6.36 10.93 8.26
N ILE A 54 -7.07 9.90 7.78
CA ILE A 54 -8.53 9.84 7.73
C ILE A 54 -8.94 8.57 8.48
N ASN A 55 -9.84 8.69 9.47
CA ASN A 55 -10.29 7.56 10.29
C ASN A 55 -9.14 6.72 10.88
N SER A 56 -8.09 7.40 11.37
CA SER A 56 -6.87 6.77 11.91
C SER A 56 -6.09 5.90 10.92
N MET A 57 -6.30 6.09 9.62
CA MET A 57 -5.55 5.45 8.54
C MET A 57 -4.96 6.51 7.60
N CYS A 58 -3.74 6.27 7.13
CA CYS A 58 -3.13 7.13 6.12
C CYS A 58 -3.72 6.85 4.75
N THR A 59 -4.22 7.90 4.10
CA THR A 59 -4.80 7.86 2.76
C THR A 59 -4.17 8.95 1.91
N CYS A 60 -3.85 8.64 0.65
CA CYS A 60 -3.41 9.62 -0.33
C CYS A 60 -4.64 10.32 -0.91
N ILE A 61 -4.72 11.64 -0.74
CA ILE A 61 -5.77 12.46 -1.35
C ILE A 61 -5.14 13.43 -2.33
N ARG A 62 -5.77 13.59 -3.50
CA ARG A 62 -5.40 14.64 -4.44
C ARG A 62 -5.74 16.00 -3.85
N GLU A 63 -4.78 16.90 -3.85
CA GLU A 63 -5.02 18.28 -3.49
C GLU A 63 -5.79 18.93 -4.65
N ILE A 64 -7.11 19.01 -4.50
CA ILE A 64 -7.96 19.82 -5.39
C ILE A 64 -7.64 21.27 -5.02
N VAL A 65 -6.68 21.88 -5.72
CA VAL A 65 -6.41 23.31 -5.62
C VAL A 65 -7.55 24.03 -6.35
N PRO A 66 -8.36 24.87 -5.67
CA PRO A 66 -9.40 25.66 -6.33
C PRO A 66 -8.81 26.74 -7.24
#